data_AF-A0A679IKU9-F1
#
_entry.id   AF-A0A679IKU9-F1
#
_cell.length_a   1.000
_cell.length_b   1.000
_cell.length_c   1.000
_cell.angle_alpha   90.00
_cell.angle_beta   90.00
_cell.angle_gamma   90.00
#
_symmetry.space_group_name_H-M   'P 1'
#
loop_
_entity.id
_entity.type
_entity.pdbx_description
1 polymer ?
#
loop_
_entity_poly.entity_id
_entity_poly.type
_entity_poly.pdbx_seq_one_letter_code
_entity_poly.pdbx_strand_id
1 'polypeptide(L)'
;MVARCAAALHLQRLGWSRWSGERAVLDEAFGRPDVAARLADLLIGQMTGPVARVLRAVSRTPALDPYLLRVAAEAVQPAARAAALSLLVEGKASWPVRRDWQWVDKSIGRRRLVFVYDARPLTVEPGLDAVIAQGIADRSAAVRRVALEGAMYRLKGRPEARTYATRLLGDRSPSVRERAEFILRTDSGEAPQAPASENGCG
;
A
#
# COMPACT_ATOMS: atom_id res chain seq x y z
N MET A 1 -25.50 9.28 3.66
CA MET A 1 -25.22 10.64 3.15
C MET A 1 -23.85 11.14 3.61
N VAL A 2 -23.57 11.15 4.93
CA VAL A 2 -22.30 11.60 5.53
C VAL A 2 -21.05 10.92 4.96
N ALA A 3 -21.04 9.59 4.79
CA ALA A 3 -19.86 8.87 4.29
C ALA A 3 -19.48 9.23 2.83
N ARG A 4 -20.47 9.51 1.97
CA ARG A 4 -20.23 9.98 0.58
C ARG A 4 -19.67 11.39 0.57
N CYS A 5 -20.19 12.28 1.42
CA CYS A 5 -19.67 13.64 1.57
C CYS A 5 -18.26 13.64 2.16
N ALA A 6 -17.98 12.81 3.17
CA ALA A 6 -16.68 12.71 3.83
C ALA A 6 -15.57 12.20 2.87
N ALA A 7 -15.88 11.23 2.00
CA ALA A 7 -14.95 10.76 0.98
C ALA A 7 -14.67 11.82 -0.11
N ALA A 8 -15.70 12.56 -0.53
CA ALA A 8 -15.57 13.64 -1.52
C ALA A 8 -14.77 14.85 -0.96
N LEU A 9 -15.04 15.25 0.29
CA LEU A 9 -14.37 16.37 0.96
C LEU A 9 -12.88 16.08 1.24
N HIS A 10 -12.51 14.82 1.46
CA HIS A 10 -11.11 14.49 1.75
C HIS A 10 -10.19 14.64 0.52
N LEU A 11 -10.68 14.44 -0.70
CA LEU A 11 -9.87 14.58 -1.91
C LEU A 11 -9.39 16.02 -2.14
N GLN A 12 -10.10 16.99 -1.57
CA GLN A 12 -9.75 18.41 -1.57
C GLN A 12 -8.80 18.80 -0.41
N ARG A 13 -8.58 17.94 0.60
CA ARG A 13 -7.77 18.22 1.82
C ARG A 13 -6.29 18.49 1.55
N LEU A 14 -5.72 18.01 0.42
CA LEU A 14 -4.33 18.30 0.04
C LEU A 14 -4.14 19.68 -0.61
N GLY A 15 -5.23 20.37 -0.97
CA GLY A 15 -5.18 21.73 -1.54
C GLY A 15 -5.52 22.83 -0.54
N TRP A 16 -6.15 22.52 0.60
CA TRP A 16 -6.72 23.53 1.50
C TRP A 16 -5.96 23.57 2.83
N SER A 17 -5.02 24.52 2.90
CA SER A 17 -4.11 24.79 4.02
C SER A 17 -4.75 25.52 5.20
N ARG A 18 -6.05 25.83 5.17
CA ARG A 18 -6.69 26.81 6.09
C ARG A 18 -7.62 26.26 7.16
N TRP A 19 -7.88 24.95 7.21
CA TRP A 19 -8.86 24.36 8.13
C TRP A 19 -8.17 23.53 9.21
N SER A 20 -8.13 24.06 10.44
CA SER A 20 -7.58 23.38 11.62
C SER A 20 -8.69 22.65 12.41
N GLY A 21 -9.89 23.23 12.55
CA GLY A 21 -10.99 22.65 13.34
C GLY A 21 -11.78 21.56 12.60
N GLU A 22 -12.05 21.74 11.32
CA GLU A 22 -12.87 20.84 10.51
C GLU A 22 -12.17 19.51 10.22
N ARG A 23 -10.85 19.48 10.31
CA ARG A 23 -10.05 18.24 10.23
C ARG A 23 -10.33 17.33 11.43
N ALA A 24 -10.44 17.89 12.63
CA ALA A 24 -10.72 17.12 13.83
C ALA A 24 -12.14 16.52 13.77
N VAL A 25 -13.12 17.31 13.31
CA VAL A 25 -14.51 16.84 13.12
C VAL A 25 -14.60 15.69 12.10
N LEU A 26 -13.84 15.76 10.99
CA LEU A 26 -13.78 14.67 10.03
C LEU A 26 -13.11 13.42 10.60
N ASP A 27 -12.00 13.59 11.32
CA ASP A 27 -11.28 12.46 11.92
C ASP A 27 -12.15 11.81 13.04
N GLU A 28 -12.92 12.59 13.80
CA GLU A 28 -13.94 12.09 14.75
C GLU A 28 -15.06 11.32 14.05
N ALA A 29 -15.61 11.87 12.96
CA ALA A 29 -16.66 11.21 12.19
C ALA A 29 -16.17 9.86 11.62
N PHE A 30 -14.94 9.79 11.11
CA PHE A 30 -14.33 8.55 10.64
C PHE A 30 -14.02 7.55 11.77
N GLY A 31 -13.79 8.04 12.99
CA GLY A 31 -13.58 7.20 14.17
C GLY A 31 -14.82 6.46 14.64
N ARG A 32 -16.02 6.85 14.19
CA ARG A 32 -17.27 6.19 14.59
C ARG A 32 -17.44 4.82 13.91
N PRO A 33 -17.74 3.74 14.65
CA PRO A 33 -17.88 2.40 14.08
C PRO A 33 -18.95 2.28 12.99
N ASP A 34 -20.08 2.97 13.14
CA ASP A 34 -21.18 2.97 12.15
C ASP A 34 -20.75 3.64 10.82
N VAL A 35 -19.96 4.72 10.92
CA VAL A 35 -19.39 5.41 9.76
C VAL A 35 -18.33 4.54 9.09
N ALA A 36 -17.45 3.90 9.86
CA ALA A 36 -16.41 3.03 9.34
C ALA A 36 -16.99 1.81 8.58
N ALA A 37 -18.03 1.18 9.12
CA ALA A 37 -18.74 0.09 8.45
C ALA A 37 -19.30 0.51 7.09
N ARG A 38 -20.03 1.65 7.06
CA ARG A 38 -20.59 2.19 5.82
C ARG A 38 -19.52 2.64 4.83
N LEU A 39 -18.40 3.15 5.33
CA LEU A 39 -17.28 3.52 4.51
C LEU A 39 -16.63 2.28 3.88
N ALA A 40 -16.49 1.17 4.61
CA ALA A 40 -16.03 -0.08 4.06
C ALA A 40 -16.94 -0.60 2.93
N ASP A 41 -18.27 -0.57 3.13
CA ASP A 41 -19.25 -0.91 2.08
C ASP A 41 -19.05 -0.07 0.82
N LEU A 42 -18.84 1.24 0.99
CA LEU A 42 -18.60 2.16 -0.12
C LEU A 42 -17.27 1.84 -0.83
N LEU A 43 -16.20 1.62 -0.08
CA LEU A 43 -14.89 1.28 -0.65
C LEU A 43 -14.94 -0.03 -1.44
N ILE A 44 -15.78 -0.98 -1.00
CA ILE A 44 -15.97 -2.27 -1.68
C ILE A 44 -16.76 -2.10 -2.98
N GLY A 45 -17.89 -1.38 -2.93
CA GLY A 45 -18.81 -1.24 -4.07
C GLY A 45 -18.46 -0.14 -5.07
N GLN A 46 -17.53 0.77 -4.75
CA GLN A 46 -17.13 1.86 -5.65
C GLN A 46 -16.42 1.31 -6.90
N MET A 47 -16.96 1.64 -8.08
CA MET A 47 -16.38 1.24 -9.37
C MET A 47 -15.39 2.27 -9.92
N THR A 48 -15.53 3.56 -9.59
CA THR A 48 -14.69 4.65 -10.08
C THR A 48 -14.22 5.56 -8.94
N GLY A 49 -13.19 6.36 -9.20
CA GLY A 49 -12.66 7.33 -8.25
C GLY A 49 -11.42 6.88 -7.47
N PRO A 50 -10.85 7.77 -6.65
CA PRO A 50 -9.55 7.58 -6.00
C PRO A 50 -9.65 6.77 -4.69
N VAL A 51 -10.25 5.58 -4.77
CA VAL A 51 -10.57 4.73 -3.60
C VAL A 51 -9.33 4.40 -2.76
N ALA A 52 -8.18 4.13 -3.38
CA ALA A 52 -6.93 3.89 -2.66
C ALA A 52 -6.46 5.10 -1.83
N ARG A 53 -6.71 6.33 -2.32
CA ARG A 53 -6.36 7.55 -1.61
C ARG A 53 -7.31 7.81 -0.45
N VAL A 54 -8.61 7.56 -0.66
CA VAL A 54 -9.61 7.62 0.42
C VAL A 54 -9.26 6.60 1.50
N LEU A 55 -8.97 5.35 1.13
CA LEU A 55 -8.58 4.31 2.07
C LEU A 55 -7.38 4.72 2.94
N ARG A 56 -6.27 5.17 2.33
CA ARG A 56 -5.07 5.61 3.06
C ARG A 56 -5.37 6.77 4.02
N ALA A 57 -6.23 7.69 3.61
CA ALA A 57 -6.62 8.83 4.41
C ALA A 57 -7.40 8.45 5.67
N VAL A 58 -8.40 7.59 5.52
CA VAL A 58 -9.30 7.20 6.62
C VAL A 58 -8.65 6.19 7.55
N SER A 59 -7.63 5.47 7.05
CA SER A 59 -6.79 4.56 7.84
C SER A 59 -5.97 5.27 8.92
N ARG A 60 -5.96 6.61 8.97
CA ARG A 60 -5.45 7.35 10.13
C ARG A 60 -6.21 6.98 11.41
N THR A 61 -7.49 6.63 11.30
CA THR A 61 -8.31 6.16 12.42
C THR A 61 -8.31 4.61 12.47
N PRO A 62 -8.33 3.98 13.67
CA PRO A 62 -8.36 2.53 13.82
C PRO A 62 -9.72 1.90 13.47
N ALA A 63 -10.78 2.72 13.33
CA ALA A 63 -12.14 2.24 13.13
C ALA A 63 -12.33 1.41 11.84
N LEU A 64 -11.48 1.61 10.83
CA LEU A 64 -11.55 0.86 9.57
C LEU A 64 -10.79 -0.48 9.59
N ASP A 65 -9.90 -0.69 10.56
CA ASP A 65 -9.01 -1.86 10.60
C ASP A 65 -9.73 -3.20 10.53
N PRO A 66 -10.85 -3.42 11.25
CA PRO A 66 -11.61 -4.68 11.18
C PRO A 66 -12.12 -5.02 9.77
N TYR A 67 -12.26 -4.02 8.91
CA TYR A 67 -12.82 -4.17 7.57
C TYR A 67 -11.75 -4.33 6.48
N LEU A 68 -10.46 -4.13 6.79
CA LEU A 68 -9.39 -4.15 5.80
C LEU A 68 -9.28 -5.50 5.07
N LEU A 69 -9.50 -6.61 5.78
CA LEU A 69 -9.57 -7.95 5.19
C LEU A 69 -10.66 -8.04 4.12
N ARG A 70 -11.85 -7.54 4.45
CA ARG A 70 -12.99 -7.53 3.52
C ARG A 70 -12.74 -6.64 2.31
N VAL A 71 -12.15 -5.46 2.52
CA VAL A 71 -11.77 -4.55 1.43
C VAL A 71 -10.71 -5.18 0.53
N ALA A 72 -9.70 -5.85 1.09
CA ALA A 72 -8.67 -6.55 0.32
C ALA A 72 -9.24 -7.68 -0.54
N ALA A 73 -10.29 -8.35 -0.05
CA ALA A 73 -10.91 -9.47 -0.72
C ALA A 73 -11.95 -9.08 -1.78
N GLU A 74 -12.85 -8.16 -1.43
CA GLU A 74 -14.11 -8.00 -2.15
C GLU A 74 -14.18 -6.72 -2.99
N ALA A 75 -13.29 -5.75 -2.75
CA ALA A 75 -13.43 -4.47 -3.41
C ALA A 75 -13.36 -4.60 -4.94
N VAL A 76 -14.33 -3.99 -5.63
CA VAL A 76 -14.44 -4.10 -7.10
C VAL A 76 -13.19 -3.55 -7.76
N GLN A 77 -12.71 -2.39 -7.28
CA GLN A 77 -11.49 -1.76 -7.77
C GLN A 77 -10.22 -2.48 -7.29
N PRO A 78 -9.34 -2.91 -8.22
CA PRO A 78 -8.04 -3.47 -7.85
C PRO A 78 -7.16 -2.54 -7.02
N ALA A 79 -7.25 -1.22 -7.24
CA ALA A 79 -6.49 -0.24 -6.47
C ALA A 79 -6.87 -0.25 -4.98
N ALA A 80 -8.15 -0.48 -4.66
CA ALA A 80 -8.63 -0.61 -3.29
C ALA A 80 -8.11 -1.89 -2.64
N ARG A 81 -8.22 -3.03 -3.36
CA ARG A 81 -7.69 -4.32 -2.90
C ARG A 81 -6.18 -4.26 -2.64
N ALA A 82 -5.41 -3.70 -3.58
CA ALA A 82 -3.97 -3.55 -3.45
C ALA A 82 -3.59 -2.64 -2.27
N ALA A 83 -4.30 -1.54 -2.07
CA ALA A 83 -4.04 -0.63 -0.96
C ALA A 83 -4.36 -1.27 0.40
N ALA A 84 -5.48 -1.99 0.52
CA ALA A 84 -5.83 -2.72 1.74
C ALA A 84 -4.82 -3.84 2.03
N LEU A 85 -4.42 -4.60 1.00
CA LEU A 85 -3.38 -5.63 1.11
C LEU A 85 -2.05 -5.03 1.59
N SER A 86 -1.63 -3.88 1.06
CA SER A 86 -0.41 -3.19 1.49
C SER A 86 -0.45 -2.85 2.98
N LEU A 87 -1.57 -2.30 3.48
CA LEU A 87 -1.74 -1.97 4.89
C LEU A 87 -1.62 -3.21 5.78
N LEU A 88 -2.32 -4.30 5.40
CA LEU A 88 -2.32 -5.56 6.13
C LEU A 88 -0.92 -6.18 6.19
N VAL A 89 -0.24 -6.25 5.04
CA VAL A 89 1.12 -6.76 4.93
C VAL A 89 2.12 -5.89 5.70
N GLU A 90 2.00 -4.56 5.63
CA GLU A 90 2.86 -3.65 6.39
C GLU A 90 2.57 -3.68 7.91
N GLY A 91 1.39 -4.16 8.31
CA GLY A 91 0.95 -4.18 9.71
C GLY A 91 0.75 -2.77 10.30
N LYS A 92 0.72 -1.74 9.45
CA LYS A 92 0.58 -0.34 9.84
C LYS A 92 -0.16 0.46 8.77
N ALA A 93 -0.86 1.49 9.22
CA ALA A 93 -1.37 2.55 8.36
C ALA A 93 -0.39 3.72 8.33
N SER A 94 -0.04 4.20 7.14
CA SER A 94 0.84 5.35 6.94
C SER A 94 0.19 6.44 6.08
N TRP A 95 0.40 7.70 6.43
CA TRP A 95 -0.15 8.86 5.72
C TRP A 95 0.86 10.01 5.63
N PRO A 96 0.85 10.80 4.53
CA PRO A 96 1.70 11.96 4.41
C PRO A 96 1.22 13.07 5.37
N VAL A 97 2.16 13.67 6.11
CA VAL A 97 1.86 14.77 7.06
C VAL A 97 2.39 16.10 6.55
N ARG A 98 3.63 16.12 6.06
CA ARG A 98 4.27 17.34 5.56
C ARG A 98 5.21 17.02 4.39
N ARG A 99 5.71 18.08 3.76
CA ARG A 99 6.84 17.99 2.83
C ARG A 99 8.08 18.55 3.51
N ASP A 100 9.21 17.90 3.29
CA ASP A 100 10.49 18.30 3.85
C ASP A 100 11.60 18.19 2.80
N TRP A 101 12.63 19.01 2.94
CA TRP A 101 13.79 18.96 2.05
C TRP A 101 14.73 17.87 2.55
N GLN A 102 14.91 16.81 1.76
CA GLN A 102 15.94 15.82 2.01
C GLN A 102 17.10 16.01 1.03
N TRP A 103 18.31 15.95 1.57
CA TRP A 103 19.52 15.89 0.78
C TRP A 103 19.56 14.58 0.01
N VAL A 104 19.56 14.67 -1.32
CA VAL A 104 19.77 13.51 -2.19
C VAL A 104 21.26 13.26 -2.34
N ASP A 105 22.02 14.34 -2.47
CA ASP A 105 23.48 14.30 -2.49
C ASP A 105 24.01 15.64 -1.93
N LYS A 106 24.72 15.57 -0.80
CA LYS A 106 25.30 16.75 -0.15
C LYS A 106 26.50 17.30 -0.90
N SER A 107 27.24 16.45 -1.62
CA SER A 107 28.49 16.82 -2.31
C SER A 107 28.26 17.74 -3.50
N ILE A 108 27.12 17.60 -4.18
CA ILE A 108 26.72 18.43 -5.33
C ILE A 108 25.57 19.40 -5.00
N GLY A 109 25.28 19.60 -3.70
CA GLY A 109 24.23 20.53 -3.27
C GLY A 109 22.80 20.15 -3.69
N ARG A 110 22.53 18.86 -3.98
CA ARG A 110 21.23 18.43 -4.53
C ARG A 110 20.28 18.01 -3.43
N ARG A 111 19.18 18.75 -3.30
CA ARG A 111 18.06 18.44 -2.40
C ARG A 111 16.76 18.17 -3.17
N ARG A 112 15.91 17.32 -2.61
CA ARG A 112 14.58 17.00 -3.14
C ARG A 112 13.54 17.23 -2.05
N LEU A 113 12.43 17.85 -2.44
CA LEU A 113 11.26 17.94 -1.59
C LEU A 113 10.55 16.57 -1.56
N VAL A 114 10.48 15.96 -0.39
CA VAL A 114 9.88 14.62 -0.19
C VAL A 114 8.75 14.69 0.84
N PHE A 115 7.83 13.73 0.80
CA PHE A 115 6.79 13.60 1.81
C PHE A 115 7.34 12.93 3.07
N VAL A 116 7.09 13.55 4.22
CA VAL A 116 7.25 12.93 5.54
C VAL A 116 5.95 12.23 5.88
N TYR A 117 6.07 10.95 6.22
CA TYR A 117 4.96 10.10 6.59
C TYR A 117 4.91 9.93 8.10
N ASP A 118 3.69 9.81 8.60
CA ASP A 118 3.39 9.37 9.96
C ASP A 118 2.62 8.05 9.86
N ALA A 119 2.64 7.26 10.93
CA ALA A 119 2.08 5.93 10.91
C ALA A 119 1.57 5.47 12.27
N ARG A 120 0.60 4.55 12.25
CA ARG A 120 0.17 3.79 13.42
C ARG A 120 0.14 2.29 13.10
N PRO A 121 0.37 1.40 14.09
CA PRO A 121 0.10 -0.02 13.91
C PRO A 121 -1.39 -0.27 13.63
N LEU A 122 -1.69 -1.32 12.89
CA LEU A 122 -3.07 -1.82 12.78
C LEU A 122 -3.49 -2.48 14.09
N THR A 123 -4.77 -2.36 14.43
CA THR A 123 -5.34 -3.02 15.62
C THR A 123 -5.70 -4.48 15.37
N VAL A 124 -5.66 -4.91 14.12
CA VAL A 124 -5.96 -6.28 13.70
C VAL A 124 -4.67 -7.03 13.39
N GLU A 125 -4.63 -8.29 13.79
CA GLU A 125 -3.60 -9.24 13.37
C GLU A 125 -4.18 -10.16 12.29
N PRO A 126 -3.99 -9.84 11.01
CA PRO A 126 -4.44 -10.73 9.95
C PRO A 126 -3.58 -11.99 9.94
N GLY A 127 -4.19 -13.12 9.56
CA GLY A 127 -3.45 -14.30 9.13
C GLY A 127 -2.67 -13.98 7.85
N LEU A 128 -1.46 -13.43 8.00
CA LEU A 128 -0.68 -12.83 6.91
C LEU A 128 -0.43 -13.81 5.76
N ASP A 129 -0.20 -15.08 6.07
CA ASP A 129 0.01 -16.12 5.07
C ASP A 129 -1.20 -16.26 4.14
N ALA A 130 -2.41 -16.31 4.71
CA ALA A 130 -3.66 -16.40 3.95
C ALA A 130 -3.92 -15.12 3.13
N VAL A 131 -3.65 -13.96 3.72
CA VAL A 131 -3.80 -12.66 3.04
C VAL A 131 -2.85 -12.53 1.86
N ILE A 132 -1.59 -12.94 2.01
CA ILE A 132 -0.60 -12.95 0.92
C ILE A 132 -1.02 -13.95 -0.15
N ALA A 133 -1.40 -15.18 0.23
CA ALA A 133 -1.84 -16.22 -0.70
C ALA A 133 -3.03 -15.75 -1.56
N GLN A 134 -3.99 -15.07 -0.94
CA GLN A 134 -5.12 -14.46 -1.62
C GLN A 134 -4.66 -13.40 -2.63
N GLY A 135 -3.75 -12.51 -2.23
CA GLY A 135 -3.18 -11.50 -3.11
C GLY A 135 -2.42 -12.07 -4.30
N ILE A 136 -1.70 -13.19 -4.11
CA ILE A 136 -1.00 -13.92 -5.19
C ILE A 136 -1.98 -14.48 -6.23
N ALA A 137 -3.17 -14.90 -5.79
CA ALA A 137 -4.22 -15.42 -6.67
C ALA A 137 -5.09 -14.33 -7.32
N ASP A 138 -4.90 -13.05 -7.00
CA ASP A 138 -5.76 -11.97 -7.49
C ASP A 138 -5.67 -11.81 -9.01
N ARG A 139 -6.80 -11.49 -9.65
CA ARG A 139 -6.88 -11.22 -11.09
C ARG A 139 -6.04 -10.02 -11.56
N SER A 140 -5.79 -9.04 -10.69
CA SER A 140 -5.05 -7.82 -10.99
C SER A 140 -3.56 -7.98 -10.74
N ALA A 141 -2.77 -7.60 -11.75
CA ALA A 141 -1.31 -7.53 -11.62
C ALA A 141 -0.84 -6.60 -10.49
N ALA A 142 -1.55 -5.49 -10.22
CA ALA A 142 -1.20 -4.57 -9.15
C ALA A 142 -1.32 -5.23 -7.77
N VAL A 143 -2.36 -6.04 -7.55
CA VAL A 143 -2.56 -6.77 -6.29
C VAL A 143 -1.52 -7.88 -6.15
N ARG A 144 -1.29 -8.67 -7.22
CA ARG A 144 -0.25 -9.72 -7.21
C ARG A 144 1.14 -9.18 -6.93
N ARG A 145 1.48 -8.01 -7.48
CA ARG A 145 2.75 -7.33 -7.20
C ARG A 145 2.88 -6.97 -5.72
N VAL A 146 1.85 -6.38 -5.10
CA VAL A 146 1.84 -6.07 -3.66
C VAL A 146 1.93 -7.34 -2.82
N ALA A 147 1.29 -8.43 -3.26
CA ALA A 147 1.38 -9.72 -2.58
C ALA A 147 2.81 -10.30 -2.60
N LEU A 148 3.52 -10.20 -3.73
CA LEU A 148 4.95 -10.57 -3.82
C LEU A 148 5.83 -9.66 -2.95
N GLU A 149 5.54 -8.36 -2.89
CA GLU A 149 6.20 -7.45 -1.93
C GLU A 149 6.00 -7.95 -0.49
N GLY A 150 4.78 -8.36 -0.14
CA GLY A 150 4.50 -8.95 1.16
C GLY A 150 5.23 -10.26 1.41
N ALA A 151 5.25 -11.17 0.44
CA ALA A 151 5.98 -12.42 0.54
C ALA A 151 7.48 -12.18 0.78
N MET A 152 8.07 -11.23 0.05
CA MET A 152 9.49 -10.87 0.18
C MET A 152 9.85 -10.38 1.58
N TYR A 153 9.00 -9.57 2.22
CA TYR A 153 9.31 -9.01 3.54
C TYR A 153 8.84 -9.89 4.70
N ARG A 154 7.68 -10.54 4.58
CA ARG A 154 7.04 -11.29 5.67
C ARG A 154 7.33 -12.77 5.66
N LEU A 155 7.63 -13.33 4.49
CA LEU A 155 7.92 -14.75 4.31
C LEU A 155 9.40 -15.00 3.97
N LYS A 156 10.28 -14.04 4.26
CA LYS A 156 11.71 -14.15 3.98
C LYS A 156 12.30 -15.40 4.64
N GLY A 157 13.01 -16.21 3.85
CA GLY A 157 13.60 -17.47 4.31
C GLY A 157 12.61 -18.62 4.48
N ARG A 158 11.32 -18.39 4.18
CA ARG A 158 10.29 -19.44 4.19
C ARG A 158 10.04 -19.97 2.76
N PRO A 159 9.76 -21.28 2.58
CA PRO A 159 9.54 -21.89 1.26
C PRO A 159 8.42 -21.25 0.42
N GLU A 160 7.42 -20.67 1.08
CA GLU A 160 6.26 -20.05 0.44
C GLU A 160 6.67 -18.85 -0.42
N ALA A 161 7.66 -18.06 0.01
CA ALA A 161 8.15 -16.91 -0.76
C ALA A 161 8.67 -17.35 -2.14
N ARG A 162 9.51 -18.39 -2.16
CA ARG A 162 10.03 -18.99 -3.38
C ARG A 162 8.91 -19.61 -4.22
N THR A 163 8.01 -20.36 -3.59
CA THR A 163 6.87 -21.00 -4.26
C THR A 163 6.00 -19.98 -4.99
N TYR A 164 5.66 -18.87 -4.33
CA TYR A 164 4.88 -17.79 -4.94
C TYR A 164 5.62 -17.09 -6.07
N ALA A 165 6.92 -16.83 -5.89
CA ALA A 165 7.75 -16.23 -6.93
C ALA A 165 7.84 -17.13 -8.17
N THR A 166 8.16 -18.43 -8.01
CA THR A 166 8.21 -19.39 -9.13
C THR A 166 6.87 -19.46 -9.87
N ARG A 167 5.75 -19.49 -9.15
CA ARG A 167 4.40 -19.48 -9.75
C ARG A 167 4.16 -18.24 -10.63
N LEU A 168 4.72 -17.09 -10.25
CA LEU A 168 4.50 -15.81 -10.93
C LEU A 168 5.61 -15.41 -11.93
N LEU A 169 6.60 -16.26 -12.18
CA LEU A 169 7.59 -16.04 -13.25
C LEU A 169 6.96 -15.94 -14.66
N GLY A 170 5.87 -16.66 -14.89
CA GLY A 170 5.11 -16.62 -16.14
C GLY A 170 4.02 -15.55 -16.18
N ASP A 171 3.96 -14.63 -15.22
CA ASP A 171 2.88 -13.64 -15.15
C ASP A 171 2.83 -12.75 -16.41
N ARG A 172 1.64 -12.39 -16.88
CA ARG A 172 1.47 -11.50 -18.04
C ARG A 172 2.07 -10.11 -17.82
N SER A 173 2.09 -9.62 -16.58
CA SER A 173 2.64 -8.32 -16.23
C SER A 173 4.16 -8.38 -16.04
N PRO A 174 4.94 -7.59 -16.81
CA PRO A 174 6.39 -7.50 -16.60
C PRO A 174 6.74 -7.13 -15.16
N SER A 175 6.00 -6.20 -14.57
CA SER A 175 6.26 -5.73 -13.21
C SER A 175 6.05 -6.79 -12.11
N VAL A 176 5.23 -7.81 -12.37
CA VAL A 176 5.04 -8.94 -11.47
C VAL A 176 6.19 -9.94 -11.65
N ARG A 177 6.56 -10.23 -12.90
CA ARG A 177 7.70 -11.11 -13.22
C ARG A 177 9.01 -10.59 -12.64
N GLU A 178 9.32 -9.31 -12.85
CA GLU A 178 10.52 -8.66 -12.29
C GLU A 178 10.59 -8.83 -10.76
N ARG A 179 9.44 -8.73 -10.08
CA ARG A 179 9.40 -8.92 -8.63
C ARG A 179 9.63 -10.37 -8.23
N ALA A 180 9.05 -11.32 -8.96
CA ALA A 180 9.28 -12.74 -8.74
C ALA A 180 10.75 -13.11 -8.94
N GLU A 181 11.36 -12.65 -10.04
CA GLU A 181 12.79 -12.84 -10.33
C GLU A 181 13.68 -12.29 -9.21
N PHE A 182 13.35 -11.11 -8.69
CA PHE A 182 14.09 -10.51 -7.57
C PHE A 182 14.07 -11.40 -6.32
N ILE A 183 12.90 -11.96 -5.96
CA ILE A 183 12.78 -12.86 -4.81
C ILE A 183 13.66 -14.10 -5.02
N LEU A 184 13.61 -14.74 -6.19
CA LEU A 184 14.37 -15.95 -6.47
C LEU A 184 15.88 -15.74 -6.46
N ARG A 185 16.34 -14.59 -6.98
CA ARG A 185 17.76 -14.21 -6.94
C ARG A 185 18.25 -14.00 -5.51
N THR A 186 17.46 -13.28 -4.71
CA THR A 186 17.79 -12.98 -3.32
C THR A 186 17.79 -14.24 -2.45
N ASP A 187 16.90 -15.19 -2.72
CA ASP A 187 16.81 -16.48 -2.01
C ASP A 187 17.96 -17.44 -2.37
N SER A 188 18.51 -17.33 -3.58
CA SER A 188 19.64 -18.16 -4.05
C SER A 188 21.01 -17.67 -3.54
N GLY A 189 21.06 -16.57 -2.78
CA GLY A 189 22.31 -15.97 -2.30
C GLY A 189 23.07 -15.16 -3.35
N GLU A 190 22.48 -14.91 -4.52
CA GLU A 190 23.08 -14.04 -5.54
C GLU A 190 22.92 -12.58 -5.13
N ALA A 191 24.04 -11.95 -4.74
CA ALA A 191 24.10 -10.51 -4.55
C ALA A 191 23.70 -9.79 -5.86
N PRO A 192 23.07 -8.61 -5.80
CA PRO A 192 22.76 -7.84 -7.01
C PRO A 192 24.06 -7.55 -7.77
N GLN A 193 24.20 -8.09 -8.98
CA GLN A 193 25.29 -7.71 -9.87
C GLN A 193 25.16 -6.21 -10.15
N ALA A 194 26.18 -5.45 -9.75
CA ALA A 194 26.31 -4.04 -10.10
C ALA A 194 26.28 -3.91 -11.63
N PRO A 195 25.66 -2.85 -12.18
CA PRO A 195 25.70 -2.62 -13.61
C PRO A 195 27.15 -2.55 -14.07
N ALA A 196 27.49 -3.34 -15.08
CA ALA A 196 28.81 -3.34 -15.69
C ALA A 196 29.17 -1.90 -16.06
N SER A 197 30.20 -1.37 -15.40
CA SER A 197 30.86 -0.14 -15.80
C SER A 197 31.60 -0.43 -17.09
N GLU A 198 30.91 -0.31 -18.22
CA GLU A 198 31.55 -0.01 -19.50
C GLU A 198 32.16 1.38 -19.38
N ASN A 199 33.48 1.43 -19.18
CA ASN A 199 34.34 2.55 -19.55
C ASN A 199 35.80 2.07 -19.56
N GLY A 200 36.15 1.38 -20.64
CA GLY A 200 37.52 1.23 -21.11
C GLY A 200 37.59 1.75 -22.53
N CYS A 201 37.74 3.07 -22.71
CA CYS A 201 38.30 3.62 -23.94
C CYS A 201 39.82 3.67 -23.77
N GLY A 202 40.51 3.00 -24.68
CA GLY A 202 41.88 3.35 -25.05
C GLY A 202 41.95 4.59 -25.91
#